data_AF-A0A3Q9G4G2-F1
#
_entry.id   AF-A0A3Q9G4G2-F1
#
_cell.length_a   1.000
_cell.length_b   1.000
_cell.length_c   1.000
_cell.angle_alpha   90.00
_cell.angle_beta   90.00
_cell.angle_gamma   90.00
#
_symmetry.space_group_name_H-M   'P 1'
#
loop_
_entity.id
_entity.type
_entity.pdbx_description
1 polymer ?
#
loop_
_entity_poly.entity_id
_entity_poly.type
_entity_poly.pdbx_seq_one_letter_code
_entity_poly.pdbx_strand_id
1 'polypeptide(L)'
;MATAGPAATADKPAAGALQREFAQAAARYHVPGSVLLAVSYLESRWDSHGGAPSVTAGYGPMHLTDAATALAAAPHHSDPGEDARGDLARPRAAGRRAMDVPAPAALPARLRTLERAAELTGRSPEELRASTAANLQGGAALLAAEQKRLGLPPSGDAADWYAAVAGYSGATDAATATTFANDVFDVIRKGQRRTTDSGQAVVLPAAPRVAPHAEQLRRLGLGTLPSRGTECPESVACESIPAPYQRLEGKDYGNHDLADRPASQRVDFIVIHDTEGTWETTIKLIKDPAYVSWNYTVRSGDGHIAQHVPTKDVAWHAGNWYVNAKSVGIEHEGFLAQPDAWYTEEMYRTSARLVEYLADKLDIPLDRQHILGHDNVPGTVPSTIRGMHTDPGPYWDWAHYFDLMGQSFEATGSPLSGMVTIAPDYEDHQPVYTGCAKPGEKCSPHGSGAVRLHTAPREDAPLIQDIGLRPDGSPSTIDVNDTGARASTGQQFAVAERQGGWTAIWYLGQKAWFRNPWWDPTAVGAHGRLITPREGLAEIPVYGRAYPEKEAYPAGVPVQTVTPLPYKLLAGQSYAMGATSPSEYLWAATFEPSGHRIVRGKDVYYEIQFGHRVAFVKATDVEVRSSRW
;
A
#
# COMPACT_ATOMS: atom_id res chain seq x y z
N MET A 1 -9.61 -28.15 -49.66
CA MET A 1 -10.40 -27.66 -48.51
C MET A 1 -9.79 -28.28 -47.26
N ALA A 2 -9.36 -27.46 -46.31
CA ALA A 2 -8.91 -27.93 -45.00
C ALA A 2 -9.93 -27.48 -43.96
N THR A 3 -10.43 -28.42 -43.15
CA THR A 3 -11.39 -28.13 -42.08
C THR A 3 -10.65 -27.61 -40.87
N ALA A 4 -10.87 -26.34 -40.51
CA ALA A 4 -10.43 -25.82 -39.22
C ALA A 4 -11.21 -26.53 -38.10
N GLY A 5 -10.50 -27.09 -37.12
CA GLY A 5 -11.12 -27.54 -35.88
C GLY A 5 -11.56 -26.33 -35.05
N PRO A 6 -12.58 -26.46 -34.18
CA PRO A 6 -12.94 -25.39 -33.25
C PRO A 6 -11.78 -25.11 -32.31
N ALA A 7 -11.40 -23.83 -32.16
CA ALA A 7 -10.45 -23.42 -31.14
C ALA A 7 -11.06 -23.68 -29.75
N ALA A 8 -10.25 -24.19 -28.82
CA ALA A 8 -10.69 -24.41 -27.45
C ALA A 8 -10.89 -23.06 -26.74
N THR A 9 -12.14 -22.61 -26.64
CA THR A 9 -12.53 -21.61 -25.66
C THR A 9 -12.36 -22.21 -24.27
N ALA A 10 -11.60 -21.56 -23.40
CA ALA A 10 -11.61 -21.90 -21.98
C ALA A 10 -13.01 -21.60 -21.43
N ASP A 11 -13.75 -22.64 -21.03
CA ASP A 11 -15.11 -22.49 -20.52
C ASP A 11 -15.10 -21.64 -19.23
N LYS A 12 -15.88 -20.54 -19.22
CA LYS A 12 -16.08 -19.77 -17.99
C LYS A 12 -16.79 -20.66 -16.95
N PRO A 13 -16.29 -20.78 -15.71
CA PRO A 13 -16.85 -21.68 -14.71
C PRO A 13 -18.32 -21.38 -14.42
N ALA A 14 -19.17 -22.41 -14.51
CA ALA A 14 -20.62 -22.28 -14.47
C ALA A 14 -21.11 -21.65 -13.15
N ALA A 15 -21.87 -20.56 -13.25
CA ALA A 15 -22.23 -19.64 -12.17
C ALA A 15 -22.44 -20.30 -10.79
N GLY A 16 -21.74 -19.78 -9.78
CA GLY A 16 -21.75 -20.29 -8.41
C GLY A 16 -20.98 -21.61 -8.24
N ALA A 17 -20.02 -21.92 -9.13
CA ALA A 17 -19.15 -23.09 -8.99
C ALA A 17 -18.37 -23.01 -7.67
N LEU A 18 -17.71 -21.87 -7.45
CA LEU A 18 -16.92 -21.62 -6.24
C LEU A 18 -17.74 -21.78 -4.95
N GLN A 19 -18.97 -21.24 -4.90
CA GLN A 19 -19.89 -21.44 -3.77
C GLN A 19 -20.21 -22.93 -3.50
N ARG A 20 -20.33 -23.75 -4.56
CA ARG A 20 -20.54 -25.20 -4.45
C ARG A 20 -19.27 -25.93 -4.02
N GLU A 21 -18.10 -25.46 -4.41
CA GLU A 21 -16.79 -26.02 -4.00
C GLU A 21 -16.50 -25.74 -2.53
N PHE A 22 -16.77 -24.53 -2.04
CA PHE A 22 -16.77 -24.20 -0.60
C PHE A 22 -17.67 -25.16 0.19
N ALA A 23 -18.92 -25.36 -0.25
CA ALA A 23 -19.86 -26.26 0.41
C ALA A 23 -19.39 -27.72 0.42
N GLN A 24 -18.74 -28.19 -0.65
CA GLN A 24 -18.17 -29.55 -0.74
C GLN A 24 -16.95 -29.73 0.17
N ALA A 25 -16.03 -28.76 0.20
CA ALA A 25 -14.86 -28.80 1.06
C ALA A 25 -15.26 -28.76 2.55
N ALA A 26 -16.17 -27.84 2.92
CA ALA A 26 -16.76 -27.75 4.25
C ALA A 26 -17.39 -29.07 4.70
N ALA A 27 -18.27 -29.66 3.86
CA ALA A 27 -18.93 -30.93 4.15
C ALA A 27 -17.95 -32.12 4.26
N ARG A 28 -16.91 -32.17 3.40
CA ARG A 28 -15.90 -33.25 3.38
C ARG A 28 -15.03 -33.28 4.64
N TYR A 29 -14.75 -32.13 5.23
CA TYR A 29 -13.87 -32.00 6.41
C TYR A 29 -14.64 -31.65 7.71
N HIS A 30 -15.98 -31.64 7.66
CA HIS A 30 -16.88 -31.30 8.76
C HIS A 30 -16.67 -29.89 9.35
N VAL A 31 -16.14 -28.96 8.55
CA VAL A 31 -15.98 -27.55 8.91
C VAL A 31 -17.28 -26.79 8.60
N PRO A 32 -17.77 -25.88 9.45
CA PRO A 32 -18.90 -25.00 9.12
C PRO A 32 -18.59 -24.17 7.88
N GLY A 33 -19.51 -24.14 6.91
CA GLY A 33 -19.29 -23.41 5.65
C GLY A 33 -19.04 -21.91 5.85
N SER A 34 -19.60 -21.30 6.89
CA SER A 34 -19.34 -19.91 7.29
C SER A 34 -17.91 -19.69 7.78
N VAL A 35 -17.31 -20.64 8.50
CA VAL A 35 -15.91 -20.57 8.95
C VAL A 35 -14.97 -20.68 7.76
N LEU A 36 -15.18 -21.65 6.87
CA LEU A 36 -14.33 -21.82 5.69
C LEU A 36 -14.39 -20.61 4.74
N LEU A 37 -15.60 -20.07 4.51
CA LEU A 37 -15.78 -18.83 3.73
C LEU A 37 -15.10 -17.64 4.42
N ALA A 38 -15.24 -17.46 5.73
CA ALA A 38 -14.70 -16.28 6.41
C ALA A 38 -13.17 -16.29 6.53
N VAL A 39 -12.55 -17.45 6.76
CA VAL A 39 -11.08 -17.60 6.68
C VAL A 39 -10.59 -17.26 5.27
N SER A 40 -11.17 -17.89 4.24
CA SER A 40 -10.83 -17.64 2.84
C SER A 40 -11.05 -16.17 2.39
N TYR A 41 -11.98 -15.46 3.02
CA TYR A 41 -12.19 -14.04 2.76
C TYR A 41 -11.03 -13.17 3.30
N LEU A 42 -10.51 -13.46 4.50
CA LEU A 42 -9.34 -12.74 5.03
C LEU A 42 -8.05 -13.04 4.24
N GLU A 43 -7.89 -14.30 3.85
CA GLU A 43 -6.70 -14.78 3.13
C GLU A 43 -6.60 -14.22 1.70
N SER A 44 -7.72 -14.13 0.95
CA SER A 44 -7.68 -13.75 -0.48
C SER A 44 -8.92 -13.04 -1.02
N ARG A 45 -9.88 -12.60 -0.18
CA ARG A 45 -11.19 -12.08 -0.62
C ARG A 45 -11.99 -13.08 -1.49
N TRP A 46 -11.67 -14.37 -1.37
CA TRP A 46 -12.10 -15.53 -2.18
C TRP A 46 -11.46 -15.72 -3.56
N ASP A 47 -10.45 -14.94 -3.93
CA ASP A 47 -9.83 -15.02 -5.27
C ASP A 47 -8.94 -16.25 -5.45
N SER A 48 -8.77 -16.64 -6.72
CA SER A 48 -7.99 -17.81 -7.16
C SER A 48 -6.61 -17.46 -7.72
N HIS A 49 -6.41 -16.19 -8.11
CA HIS A 49 -5.17 -15.62 -8.65
C HIS A 49 -4.62 -16.39 -9.87
N GLY A 50 -5.50 -17.08 -10.60
CA GLY A 50 -5.13 -17.94 -11.73
C GLY A 50 -4.16 -19.09 -11.38
N GLY A 51 -3.97 -19.42 -10.10
CA GLY A 51 -2.94 -20.35 -9.64
C GLY A 51 -1.52 -19.76 -9.56
N ALA A 52 -1.37 -18.43 -9.61
CA ALA A 52 -0.13 -17.75 -9.27
C ALA A 52 0.18 -17.86 -7.76
N PRO A 53 1.47 -17.86 -7.37
CA PRO A 53 1.86 -17.75 -5.97
C PRO A 53 1.55 -16.38 -5.38
N SER A 54 1.26 -16.37 -4.08
CA SER A 54 1.35 -15.23 -3.19
C SER A 54 2.83 -14.90 -2.84
N VAL A 55 3.10 -13.83 -2.10
CA VAL A 55 4.45 -13.53 -1.55
C VAL A 55 4.93 -14.55 -0.53
N THR A 56 4.08 -14.78 0.47
CA THR A 56 4.20 -15.82 1.46
C THR A 56 3.96 -17.18 0.79
N ALA A 57 3.79 -17.17 -0.54
CA ALA A 57 3.64 -18.26 -1.47
C ALA A 57 2.38 -19.06 -1.27
N GLY A 58 1.36 -18.40 -0.71
CA GLY A 58 0.01 -18.90 -0.71
C GLY A 58 -0.47 -19.16 -2.13
N TYR A 59 -1.39 -20.09 -2.31
CA TYR A 59 -2.06 -20.30 -3.58
C TYR A 59 -3.55 -20.38 -3.33
N GLY A 60 -4.34 -19.90 -4.30
CA GLY A 60 -5.80 -20.02 -4.33
C GLY A 60 -6.54 -19.43 -3.11
N PRO A 61 -7.85 -19.69 -2.97
CA PRO A 61 -8.68 -19.01 -1.97
C PRO A 61 -8.33 -19.30 -0.51
N MET A 62 -7.58 -20.36 -0.23
CA MET A 62 -7.11 -20.68 1.13
C MET A 62 -5.66 -20.27 1.38
N HIS A 63 -5.01 -19.60 0.40
CA HIS A 63 -3.67 -19.02 0.51
C HIS A 63 -2.62 -20.03 1.04
N LEU A 64 -2.69 -21.28 0.53
CA LEU A 64 -1.85 -22.39 0.98
C LEU A 64 -0.38 -22.18 0.59
N THR A 65 0.52 -22.07 1.56
CA THR A 65 1.87 -21.52 1.34
C THR A 65 2.93 -22.55 0.91
N ASP A 66 3.70 -22.26 -0.14
CA ASP A 66 4.86 -23.01 -0.66
C ASP A 66 5.99 -22.05 -1.11
N ALA A 67 6.68 -21.45 -0.15
CA ALA A 67 7.69 -20.42 -0.44
C ALA A 67 8.98 -20.97 -1.08
N ALA A 68 9.17 -22.29 -1.11
CA ALA A 68 10.26 -22.89 -1.87
C ALA A 68 10.02 -22.76 -3.37
N THR A 69 8.77 -22.97 -3.82
CA THR A 69 8.40 -22.81 -5.24
C THR A 69 8.32 -21.35 -5.67
N ALA A 70 7.73 -20.46 -4.86
CA ALA A 70 7.53 -19.06 -5.26
C ALA A 70 8.84 -18.24 -5.33
N LEU A 71 9.72 -18.38 -4.32
CA LEU A 71 10.99 -17.63 -4.29
C LEU A 71 11.94 -18.02 -5.44
N ALA A 72 11.74 -19.19 -6.06
CA ALA A 72 12.48 -19.60 -7.26
C ALA A 72 12.02 -18.89 -8.55
N ALA A 73 10.92 -18.13 -8.51
CA ALA A 73 10.32 -17.46 -9.68
C ALA A 73 10.32 -15.91 -9.59
N ALA A 74 10.60 -15.33 -8.42
CA ALA A 74 10.53 -13.89 -8.20
C ALA A 74 11.74 -13.13 -8.78
N PRO A 75 11.54 -12.07 -9.59
CA PRO A 75 12.54 -11.02 -9.79
C PRO A 75 12.74 -10.24 -8.47
N HIS A 76 13.96 -9.75 -8.23
CA HIS A 76 14.23 -8.81 -7.15
C HIS A 76 14.66 -7.44 -7.72
N HIS A 77 13.99 -6.37 -7.28
CA HIS A 77 14.34 -5.00 -7.62
C HIS A 77 14.51 -4.16 -6.35
N SER A 78 15.76 -3.84 -6.03
CA SER A 78 16.12 -2.83 -5.04
C SER A 78 17.38 -2.11 -5.53
N ASP A 79 17.38 -0.78 -5.60
CA ASP A 79 18.60 -0.03 -5.95
C ASP A 79 19.50 0.11 -4.70
N PRO A 80 20.72 -0.47 -4.69
CA PRO A 80 21.60 -0.42 -3.53
C PRO A 80 22.30 0.94 -3.34
N GLY A 81 22.09 1.91 -4.24
CA GLY A 81 22.87 3.15 -4.33
C GLY A 81 22.26 4.40 -3.68
N GLU A 82 20.96 4.41 -3.33
CA GLU A 82 20.28 5.63 -2.89
C GLU A 82 20.50 5.99 -1.40
N ASP A 83 20.28 7.26 -1.04
CA ASP A 83 20.17 7.74 0.33
C ASP A 83 18.70 8.00 0.68
N ALA A 84 18.03 7.00 1.25
CA ALA A 84 16.60 7.04 1.63
C ALA A 84 16.19 8.17 2.59
N ARG A 85 17.16 8.90 3.16
CA ARG A 85 16.87 10.16 3.87
C ARG A 85 16.43 11.27 2.92
N GLY A 86 17.01 11.35 1.72
CA GLY A 86 16.83 12.48 0.80
C GLY A 86 17.53 13.78 1.24
N ASP A 87 18.50 13.72 2.15
CA ASP A 87 19.15 14.92 2.71
C ASP A 87 20.53 15.18 2.10
N LEU A 88 20.54 16.00 1.04
CA LEU A 88 21.76 16.44 0.33
C LEU A 88 22.76 17.18 1.23
N ALA A 89 22.36 17.61 2.45
CA ALA A 89 23.26 18.20 3.45
C ALA A 89 24.17 17.19 4.15
N ARG A 90 23.79 15.90 4.16
CA ARG A 90 24.41 14.84 4.97
C ARG A 90 24.83 13.64 4.11
N PRO A 91 25.85 13.71 3.23
CA PRO A 91 26.29 12.56 2.45
C PRO A 91 26.53 11.30 3.31
N ARG A 92 26.01 10.12 2.90
CA ARG A 92 26.29 8.83 3.57
C ARG A 92 27.79 8.54 3.58
N ALA A 93 28.27 7.85 4.61
CA ALA A 93 29.66 7.38 4.63
C ALA A 93 29.90 6.34 3.53
N ALA A 94 30.96 6.54 2.73
CA ALA A 94 31.35 5.60 1.68
C ALA A 94 31.78 4.26 2.32
N GLY A 95 30.94 3.24 2.19
CA GLY A 95 31.16 1.93 2.82
C GLY A 95 29.87 1.23 3.28
N ARG A 96 28.75 1.95 3.47
CA ARG A 96 27.41 1.36 3.67
C ARG A 96 26.97 0.60 2.40
N ARG A 97 27.44 -0.63 2.23
CA ARG A 97 27.03 -1.55 1.16
C ARG A 97 25.62 -2.07 1.49
N ALA A 98 24.69 -2.01 0.55
CA ALA A 98 23.44 -2.76 0.69
C ALA A 98 23.76 -4.25 0.86
N MET A 99 23.00 -4.95 1.71
CA MET A 99 23.09 -6.40 1.80
C MET A 99 22.42 -7.03 0.58
N ASP A 100 23.09 -7.99 -0.05
CA ASP A 100 22.40 -8.97 -0.89
C ASP A 100 21.32 -9.67 -0.04
N VAL A 101 20.08 -9.73 -0.53
CA VAL A 101 18.98 -10.43 0.16
C VAL A 101 19.30 -11.93 0.17
N PRO A 102 19.56 -12.55 1.35
CA PRO A 102 19.87 -13.97 1.40
C PRO A 102 18.58 -14.78 1.42
N ALA A 103 18.52 -15.84 0.60
CA ALA A 103 17.46 -16.83 0.73
C ALA A 103 17.42 -17.41 2.16
N PRO A 104 16.23 -17.60 2.77
CA PRO A 104 16.12 -18.18 4.11
C PRO A 104 16.75 -19.57 4.18
N ALA A 105 17.67 -19.78 5.14
CA ALA A 105 18.35 -21.07 5.32
C ALA A 105 17.40 -22.23 5.70
N ALA A 106 16.22 -21.89 6.24
CA ALA A 106 15.04 -22.76 6.32
C ALA A 106 13.79 -21.86 6.33
N LEU A 107 12.72 -22.28 5.65
CA LEU A 107 11.46 -21.53 5.62
C LEU A 107 10.62 -21.82 6.89
N PRO A 108 10.04 -20.79 7.53
CA PRO A 108 9.17 -20.93 8.70
C PRO A 108 7.87 -21.68 8.33
N ALA A 109 7.22 -22.28 9.32
CA ALA A 109 6.06 -23.16 9.10
C ALA A 109 4.87 -22.45 8.42
N ARG A 110 4.65 -21.15 8.72
CA ARG A 110 3.60 -20.34 8.08
C ARG A 110 3.77 -20.16 6.57
N LEU A 111 4.99 -20.38 6.05
CA LEU A 111 5.32 -20.28 4.62
C LEU A 111 5.37 -21.66 3.91
N ARG A 112 4.88 -22.71 4.57
CA ARG A 112 4.85 -24.11 4.11
C ARG A 112 3.54 -24.85 4.44
N THR A 113 2.40 -24.15 4.51
CA THR A 113 1.09 -24.78 4.83
C THR A 113 0.59 -25.66 3.69
N LEU A 114 1.04 -25.46 2.44
CA LEU A 114 0.70 -26.31 1.29
C LEU A 114 1.32 -27.70 1.38
N GLU A 115 2.56 -27.83 1.90
CA GLU A 115 3.18 -29.14 2.22
C GLU A 115 2.24 -29.94 3.14
N ARG A 116 1.75 -29.29 4.20
CA ARG A 116 0.87 -29.91 5.18
C ARG A 116 -0.54 -30.18 4.64
N ALA A 117 -1.06 -29.34 3.76
CA ALA A 117 -2.32 -29.59 3.07
C ALA A 117 -2.24 -30.80 2.13
N ALA A 118 -1.10 -31.02 1.46
CA ALA A 118 -0.86 -32.20 0.62
C ALA A 118 -0.93 -33.50 1.44
N GLU A 119 -0.25 -33.55 2.58
CA GLU A 119 -0.31 -34.68 3.53
C GLU A 119 -1.74 -34.98 4.01
N LEU A 120 -2.51 -33.93 4.36
CA LEU A 120 -3.85 -34.07 4.95
C LEU A 120 -4.94 -34.40 3.92
N THR A 121 -4.75 -34.05 2.66
CA THR A 121 -5.72 -34.29 1.57
C THR A 121 -5.39 -35.51 0.72
N GLY A 122 -4.13 -35.94 0.69
CA GLY A 122 -3.62 -36.97 -0.22
C GLY A 122 -3.46 -36.47 -1.66
N ARG A 123 -3.24 -35.15 -1.85
CA ARG A 123 -3.13 -34.47 -3.15
C ARG A 123 -1.69 -34.08 -3.45
N SER A 124 -1.37 -33.85 -4.73
CA SER A 124 -0.06 -33.32 -5.09
C SER A 124 0.01 -31.80 -4.85
N PRO A 125 1.21 -31.24 -4.60
CA PRO A 125 1.38 -29.79 -4.49
C PRO A 125 0.88 -29.03 -5.73
N GLU A 126 1.08 -29.58 -6.93
CA GLU A 126 0.64 -28.99 -8.20
C GLU A 126 -0.89 -28.88 -8.26
N GLU A 127 -1.62 -29.88 -7.77
CA GLU A 127 -3.08 -29.84 -7.73
C GLU A 127 -3.57 -28.76 -6.75
N LEU A 128 -2.92 -28.63 -5.58
CA LEU A 128 -3.26 -27.61 -4.57
C LEU A 128 -2.93 -26.18 -5.02
N ARG A 129 -1.92 -26.01 -5.90
CA ARG A 129 -1.55 -24.72 -6.50
C ARG A 129 -2.47 -24.32 -7.65
N ALA A 130 -2.86 -25.27 -8.50
CA ALA A 130 -3.56 -24.98 -9.76
C ALA A 130 -5.08 -25.21 -9.75
N SER A 131 -5.66 -25.86 -8.72
CA SER A 131 -7.09 -26.17 -8.67
C SER A 131 -7.77 -25.58 -7.43
N THR A 132 -8.67 -24.62 -7.65
CA THR A 132 -9.50 -23.97 -6.63
C THR A 132 -10.21 -24.99 -5.73
N ALA A 133 -10.84 -26.00 -6.33
CA ALA A 133 -11.53 -27.06 -5.60
C ALA A 133 -10.59 -27.91 -4.71
N ALA A 134 -9.33 -28.12 -5.14
CA ALA A 134 -8.33 -28.84 -4.35
C ALA A 134 -7.77 -27.96 -3.22
N ASN A 135 -7.52 -26.68 -3.52
CA ASN A 135 -7.05 -25.67 -2.59
C ASN A 135 -8.01 -25.47 -1.40
N LEU A 136 -9.32 -25.33 -1.70
CA LEU A 136 -10.39 -25.28 -0.70
C LEU A 136 -10.43 -26.54 0.18
N GLN A 137 -10.17 -27.72 -0.40
CA GLN A 137 -10.06 -28.97 0.35
C GLN A 137 -8.80 -28.99 1.25
N GLY A 138 -7.71 -28.36 0.83
CA GLY A 138 -6.49 -28.18 1.63
C GLY A 138 -6.72 -27.30 2.86
N GLY A 139 -7.28 -26.11 2.69
CA GLY A 139 -7.58 -25.21 3.82
C GLY A 139 -8.62 -25.79 4.78
N ALA A 140 -9.67 -26.43 4.27
CA ALA A 140 -10.64 -27.15 5.10
C ALA A 140 -10.00 -28.32 5.88
N ALA A 141 -9.04 -29.03 5.27
CA ALA A 141 -8.30 -30.09 5.95
C ALA A 141 -7.36 -29.56 7.05
N LEU A 142 -6.72 -28.40 6.84
CA LEU A 142 -5.90 -27.71 7.85
C LEU A 142 -6.75 -27.29 9.05
N LEU A 143 -7.89 -26.62 8.84
CA LEU A 143 -8.83 -26.26 9.91
C LEU A 143 -9.29 -27.49 10.71
N ALA A 144 -9.69 -28.58 10.03
CA ALA A 144 -10.13 -29.81 10.69
C ALA A 144 -8.99 -30.53 11.43
N ALA A 145 -7.75 -30.46 10.92
CA ALA A 145 -6.57 -30.98 11.60
C ALA A 145 -6.24 -30.18 12.87
N GLU A 146 -6.45 -28.86 12.86
CA GLU A 146 -6.20 -27.98 14.01
C GLU A 146 -7.26 -28.14 15.10
N GLN A 147 -8.56 -28.19 14.75
CA GLN A 147 -9.64 -28.53 15.69
C GLN A 147 -9.35 -29.87 16.40
N LYS A 148 -8.87 -30.87 15.64
CA LYS A 148 -8.42 -32.16 16.18
C LYS A 148 -7.16 -32.05 17.05
N ARG A 149 -6.17 -31.23 16.67
CA ARG A 149 -4.93 -31.00 17.46
C ARG A 149 -5.25 -30.41 18.83
N LEU A 150 -6.21 -29.49 18.89
CA LEU A 150 -6.68 -28.83 20.10
C LEU A 150 -7.52 -29.75 21.01
N GLY A 151 -7.82 -30.99 20.59
CA GLY A 151 -8.67 -31.92 21.33
C GLY A 151 -10.12 -31.41 21.43
N LEU A 152 -10.60 -30.75 20.39
CA LEU A 152 -11.99 -30.31 20.23
C LEU A 152 -12.72 -31.24 19.24
N PRO A 153 -14.02 -31.49 19.42
CA PRO A 153 -14.79 -32.24 18.44
C PRO A 153 -15.06 -31.40 17.17
N PRO A 154 -15.28 -32.04 16.01
CA PRO A 154 -15.96 -31.38 14.90
C PRO A 154 -17.37 -30.94 15.33
N SER A 155 -17.77 -29.73 14.94
CA SER A 155 -19.09 -29.17 15.26
C SER A 155 -19.68 -28.45 14.05
N GLY A 156 -21.01 -28.40 13.97
CA GLY A 156 -21.73 -27.61 12.99
C GLY A 156 -21.94 -26.14 13.39
N ASP A 157 -21.70 -25.79 14.66
CA ASP A 157 -21.70 -24.39 15.09
C ASP A 157 -20.35 -23.74 14.74
N ALA A 158 -20.37 -22.50 14.26
CA ALA A 158 -19.15 -21.73 14.00
C ALA A 158 -18.42 -21.37 15.31
N ALA A 159 -19.15 -21.16 16.41
CA ALA A 159 -18.61 -20.78 17.71
C ALA A 159 -17.53 -21.75 18.23
N ASP A 160 -17.73 -23.05 17.98
CA ASP A 160 -16.85 -24.14 18.43
C ASP A 160 -15.47 -24.18 17.75
N TRP A 161 -15.27 -23.43 16.67
CA TRP A 161 -14.05 -23.45 15.85
C TRP A 161 -13.10 -22.28 16.11
N TYR A 162 -13.43 -21.38 17.05
CA TYR A 162 -12.69 -20.14 17.26
C TYR A 162 -11.19 -20.36 17.51
N ALA A 163 -10.81 -21.34 18.33
CA ALA A 163 -9.39 -21.66 18.52
C ALA A 163 -8.73 -22.36 17.33
N ALA A 164 -9.48 -23.10 16.49
CA ALA A 164 -8.92 -23.70 15.27
C ALA A 164 -8.69 -22.65 14.17
N VAL A 165 -9.56 -21.64 14.09
CA VAL A 165 -9.34 -20.45 13.26
C VAL A 165 -8.12 -19.67 13.74
N ALA A 166 -8.01 -19.42 15.04
CA ALA A 166 -6.84 -18.76 15.62
C ALA A 166 -5.53 -19.52 15.32
N GLY A 167 -5.54 -20.85 15.41
CA GLY A 167 -4.40 -21.70 15.04
C GLY A 167 -4.09 -21.79 13.54
N TYR A 168 -5.08 -21.53 12.66
CA TYR A 168 -4.89 -21.56 11.20
C TYR A 168 -3.89 -20.50 10.73
N SER A 169 -3.91 -19.32 11.34
CA SER A 169 -3.00 -18.19 11.04
C SER A 169 -1.51 -18.53 11.08
N GLY A 170 -1.12 -19.62 11.76
CA GLY A 170 0.28 -19.97 11.99
C GLY A 170 1.01 -19.04 12.97
N ALA A 171 0.30 -18.12 13.63
CA ALA A 171 0.85 -17.19 14.60
C ALA A 171 1.49 -17.90 15.81
N THR A 172 2.64 -17.39 16.25
CA THR A 172 3.42 -17.94 17.37
C THR A 172 3.03 -17.37 18.74
N ASP A 173 2.15 -16.37 18.76
CA ASP A 173 1.72 -15.63 19.94
C ASP A 173 0.19 -15.55 20.03
N ALA A 174 -0.32 -15.34 21.24
CA ALA A 174 -1.75 -15.29 21.50
C ALA A 174 -2.45 -14.03 21.00
N ALA A 175 -1.73 -12.93 20.74
CA ALA A 175 -2.35 -11.68 20.29
C ALA A 175 -2.73 -11.78 18.81
N THR A 176 -1.78 -12.13 17.93
CA THR A 176 -2.02 -12.27 16.49
C THR A 176 -3.06 -13.35 16.20
N ALA A 177 -2.94 -14.52 16.86
CA ALA A 177 -3.93 -15.59 16.74
C ALA A 177 -5.35 -15.13 17.16
N THR A 178 -5.45 -14.21 18.12
CA THR A 178 -6.74 -13.63 18.56
C THR A 178 -7.25 -12.55 17.61
N THR A 179 -6.39 -11.69 17.06
CA THR A 179 -6.77 -10.66 16.07
C THR A 179 -7.36 -11.31 14.81
N PHE A 180 -6.63 -12.24 14.19
CA PHE A 180 -7.10 -12.98 13.01
C PHE A 180 -8.44 -13.67 13.27
N ALA A 181 -8.58 -14.38 14.40
CA ALA A 181 -9.84 -15.07 14.73
C ALA A 181 -11.00 -14.10 15.04
N ASN A 182 -10.73 -12.93 15.61
CA ASN A 182 -11.73 -11.89 15.81
C ASN A 182 -12.26 -11.34 14.48
N ASP A 183 -11.39 -11.13 13.50
CA ASP A 183 -11.74 -10.60 12.18
C ASP A 183 -12.47 -11.65 11.33
N VAL A 184 -12.07 -12.92 11.35
CA VAL A 184 -12.85 -14.03 10.76
C VAL A 184 -14.26 -14.05 11.35
N PHE A 185 -14.39 -13.91 12.67
CA PHE A 185 -15.69 -13.90 13.33
C PHE A 185 -16.47 -12.59 13.07
N ASP A 186 -15.80 -11.48 12.76
CA ASP A 186 -16.46 -10.25 12.33
C ASP A 186 -17.05 -10.38 10.92
N VAL A 187 -16.29 -10.99 10.01
CA VAL A 187 -16.72 -11.38 8.67
C VAL A 187 -17.91 -12.36 8.75
N ILE A 188 -17.93 -13.32 9.69
CA ILE A 188 -19.10 -14.19 9.96
C ILE A 188 -20.29 -13.37 10.48
N ARG A 189 -20.10 -12.46 11.44
CA ARG A 189 -21.19 -11.66 12.03
C ARG A 189 -21.84 -10.72 11.03
N LYS A 190 -21.03 -10.00 10.24
CA LYS A 190 -21.47 -9.02 9.24
C LYS A 190 -21.97 -9.67 7.95
N GLY A 191 -21.42 -10.84 7.58
CA GLY A 191 -21.58 -11.43 6.27
C GLY A 191 -20.79 -10.68 5.20
N GLN A 192 -20.62 -11.31 4.03
CA GLN A 192 -19.91 -10.71 2.89
C GLN A 192 -20.52 -11.15 1.55
N ARG A 193 -20.30 -10.33 0.51
CA ARG A 193 -20.65 -10.67 -0.88
C ARG A 193 -19.69 -9.95 -1.84
N ARG A 194 -19.10 -10.69 -2.77
CA ARG A 194 -18.16 -10.19 -3.78
C ARG A 194 -18.27 -11.01 -5.08
N THR A 195 -17.84 -10.43 -6.19
CA THR A 195 -17.52 -11.17 -7.42
C THR A 195 -16.01 -11.32 -7.48
N THR A 196 -15.50 -12.55 -7.62
CA THR A 196 -14.05 -12.82 -7.62
C THR A 196 -13.37 -12.49 -8.95
N ASP A 197 -12.04 -12.49 -8.93
CA ASP A 197 -11.10 -12.53 -10.07
C ASP A 197 -11.59 -13.36 -11.28
N SER A 198 -12.20 -14.49 -10.97
CA SER A 198 -12.67 -15.56 -11.84
C SER A 198 -14.15 -15.39 -12.24
N GLY A 199 -14.74 -14.24 -11.92
CA GLY A 199 -16.12 -13.88 -12.21
C GLY A 199 -17.16 -14.66 -11.41
N GLN A 200 -16.80 -15.26 -10.27
CA GLN A 200 -17.73 -16.01 -9.43
C GLN A 200 -18.34 -15.11 -8.36
N ALA A 201 -19.66 -14.95 -8.38
CA ALA A 201 -20.37 -14.34 -7.27
C ALA A 201 -20.39 -15.30 -6.07
N VAL A 202 -19.78 -14.88 -4.96
CA VAL A 202 -19.72 -15.62 -3.69
C VAL A 202 -20.42 -14.81 -2.59
N VAL A 203 -21.11 -15.52 -1.69
CA VAL A 203 -21.89 -14.96 -0.57
C VAL A 203 -21.62 -15.75 0.70
N LEU A 204 -21.30 -15.01 1.77
CA LEU A 204 -21.34 -15.45 3.16
C LEU A 204 -22.52 -14.76 3.86
N PRO A 205 -23.62 -15.48 4.16
CA PRO A 205 -24.75 -14.89 4.89
C PRO A 205 -24.35 -14.43 6.30
N ALA A 206 -24.83 -13.25 6.69
CA ALA A 206 -24.57 -12.65 8.00
C ALA A 206 -25.12 -13.52 9.15
N ALA A 207 -24.28 -13.81 10.14
CA ALA A 207 -24.65 -14.54 11.35
C ALA A 207 -24.41 -13.72 12.62
N PRO A 208 -25.12 -12.59 12.83
CA PRO A 208 -24.81 -11.57 13.85
C PRO A 208 -25.00 -12.01 15.31
N ARG A 209 -25.37 -13.27 15.55
CA ARG A 209 -25.50 -13.88 16.89
C ARG A 209 -24.38 -14.87 17.22
N VAL A 210 -23.44 -15.12 16.32
CA VAL A 210 -22.29 -15.99 16.58
C VAL A 210 -21.36 -15.32 17.59
N ALA A 211 -21.20 -15.94 18.75
CA ALA A 211 -20.27 -15.53 19.80
C ALA A 211 -19.12 -16.55 19.86
N PRO A 212 -17.84 -16.12 19.76
CA PRO A 212 -16.71 -17.05 19.79
C PRO A 212 -16.48 -17.64 21.19
N HIS A 213 -16.13 -18.92 21.25
CA HIS A 213 -15.67 -19.59 22.49
C HIS A 213 -14.23 -19.21 22.82
N ALA A 214 -14.00 -17.96 23.22
CA ALA A 214 -12.68 -17.38 23.49
C ALA A 214 -11.87 -18.12 24.56
N GLU A 215 -12.53 -18.82 25.47
CA GLU A 215 -11.90 -19.69 26.46
C GLU A 215 -11.11 -20.87 25.85
N GLN A 216 -11.41 -21.25 24.60
CA GLN A 216 -10.68 -22.27 23.86
C GLN A 216 -9.23 -21.86 23.53
N LEU A 217 -8.93 -20.56 23.37
CA LEU A 217 -7.60 -20.08 22.94
C LEU A 217 -6.47 -20.58 23.84
N ARG A 218 -6.75 -20.82 25.13
CA ARG A 218 -5.79 -21.41 26.08
C ARG A 218 -5.26 -22.79 25.67
N ARG A 219 -5.94 -23.50 24.76
CA ARG A 219 -5.52 -24.79 24.19
C ARG A 219 -4.39 -24.66 23.16
N LEU A 220 -4.21 -23.48 22.55
CA LEU A 220 -3.13 -23.24 21.58
C LEU A 220 -1.75 -23.20 22.25
N GLY A 221 -1.68 -22.74 23.51
CA GLY A 221 -0.44 -22.70 24.30
C GLY A 221 0.56 -21.61 23.88
N LEU A 222 0.10 -20.58 23.18
CA LEU A 222 0.94 -19.54 22.57
C LEU A 222 1.52 -18.55 23.60
N GLY A 223 2.61 -17.89 23.20
CA GLY A 223 3.28 -16.86 24.01
C GLY A 223 2.57 -15.49 23.98
N THR A 224 3.22 -14.49 24.60
CA THR A 224 2.78 -13.08 24.61
C THR A 224 3.81 -12.21 23.91
N LEU A 225 3.37 -11.25 23.11
CA LEU A 225 4.25 -10.31 22.40
C LEU A 225 4.91 -9.28 23.34
N PRO A 226 6.11 -8.78 22.99
CA PRO A 226 6.74 -7.63 23.64
C PRO A 226 6.10 -6.30 23.19
N SER A 227 4.82 -6.10 23.53
CA SER A 227 4.04 -4.88 23.20
C SER A 227 4.28 -3.70 24.15
N ARG A 228 5.25 -3.78 25.07
CA ARG A 228 5.45 -2.72 26.08
C ARG A 228 5.99 -1.44 25.44
N GLY A 229 5.14 -0.44 25.32
CA GLY A 229 5.50 0.88 24.78
C GLY A 229 5.33 0.99 23.27
N THR A 230 4.65 0.03 22.63
CA THR A 230 4.22 0.18 21.24
C THR A 230 3.09 1.18 21.11
N GLU A 231 3.00 1.81 19.94
CA GLU A 231 2.08 2.88 19.61
C GLU A 231 1.04 2.38 18.59
N CYS A 232 0.24 1.40 19.03
CA CYS A 232 -0.76 0.68 18.25
C CYS A 232 -2.11 0.65 19.00
N PRO A 233 -3.26 0.51 18.32
CA PRO A 233 -4.56 0.33 18.98
C PRO A 233 -4.69 -1.07 19.60
N GLU A 234 -5.55 -1.23 20.62
CA GLU A 234 -5.80 -2.53 21.29
C GLU A 234 -6.46 -3.58 20.37
N SER A 235 -6.97 -3.17 19.20
CA SER A 235 -7.62 -4.02 18.22
C SER A 235 -6.66 -4.81 17.31
N VAL A 236 -5.35 -4.56 17.37
CA VAL A 236 -4.34 -5.23 16.54
C VAL A 236 -3.22 -5.85 17.37
N ALA A 237 -2.64 -6.94 16.87
CA ALA A 237 -1.46 -7.54 17.46
C ALA A 237 -0.21 -6.76 17.03
N CYS A 238 0.47 -6.15 18.00
CA CYS A 238 1.60 -5.25 17.75
C CYS A 238 2.74 -5.51 18.73
N GLU A 239 3.96 -5.73 18.22
CA GLU A 239 5.18 -5.94 19.01
C GLU A 239 6.26 -4.89 18.78
N SER A 240 7.20 -4.74 19.72
CA SER A 240 8.36 -3.86 19.55
C SER A 240 9.58 -4.63 19.03
N ILE A 241 10.00 -4.34 17.80
CA ILE A 241 11.28 -4.77 17.23
C ILE A 241 12.09 -3.50 16.91
N PRO A 242 12.77 -2.88 17.89
CA PRO A 242 13.36 -1.57 17.73
C PRO A 242 14.47 -1.53 16.67
N ALA A 243 14.42 -0.50 15.82
CA ALA A 243 15.45 -0.13 14.87
C ALA A 243 16.72 0.36 15.63
N PRO A 244 17.95 -0.09 15.30
CA PRO A 244 19.13 0.27 16.08
C PRO A 244 19.58 1.75 15.98
N TYR A 245 19.54 2.47 17.10
CA TYR A 245 20.19 3.77 17.24
C TYR A 245 21.57 3.65 17.90
N GLN A 246 22.62 3.48 17.09
CA GLN A 246 23.99 3.35 17.57
C GLN A 246 25.01 4.07 16.67
N ARG A 247 26.14 4.49 17.25
CA ARG A 247 27.27 5.05 16.48
C ARG A 247 27.92 3.96 15.62
N LEU A 248 28.30 4.33 14.41
CA LEU A 248 29.04 3.49 13.46
C LEU A 248 30.48 4.00 13.32
N GLU A 249 31.25 3.41 12.41
CA GLU A 249 32.61 3.88 12.11
C GLU A 249 32.60 5.31 11.54
N GLY A 250 33.61 6.10 11.94
CA GLY A 250 33.73 7.50 11.52
C GLY A 250 32.82 8.46 12.28
N LYS A 251 31.87 9.09 11.57
CA LYS A 251 30.89 10.05 12.12
C LYS A 251 29.43 9.60 11.95
N ASP A 252 29.23 8.43 11.37
CA ASP A 252 27.92 7.93 10.96
C ASP A 252 27.21 7.25 12.15
N TYR A 253 25.88 7.12 12.07
CA TYR A 253 25.08 6.46 13.10
C TYR A 253 23.78 5.90 12.53
N GLY A 254 23.38 4.74 13.05
CA GLY A 254 22.04 4.15 12.96
C GLY A 254 21.32 4.19 11.60
N ASN A 255 20.01 4.06 11.71
CA ASN A 255 19.10 4.01 10.57
C ASN A 255 17.90 4.99 10.67
N HIS A 256 17.83 5.80 11.74
CA HIS A 256 16.83 6.84 11.98
C HIS A 256 17.47 8.04 12.70
N ASP A 257 16.72 9.13 12.91
CA ASP A 257 17.13 10.28 13.74
C ASP A 257 16.19 10.44 14.96
N LEU A 258 16.78 10.65 16.15
CA LEU A 258 16.01 10.90 17.38
C LEU A 258 15.35 12.28 17.36
N ALA A 259 14.07 12.36 17.75
CA ALA A 259 13.29 13.60 17.83
C ALA A 259 12.20 13.53 18.93
N ASP A 260 11.31 14.53 18.92
CA ASP A 260 10.24 14.74 19.91
C ASP A 260 8.93 15.19 19.22
N ARG A 261 8.57 14.54 18.11
CA ARG A 261 7.33 14.83 17.36
C ARG A 261 6.09 14.33 18.12
N PRO A 262 4.91 14.97 18.01
CA PRO A 262 4.63 16.17 17.22
C PRO A 262 5.02 17.50 17.89
N ALA A 263 5.56 17.47 19.12
CA ALA A 263 5.88 18.68 19.88
C ALA A 263 7.04 19.49 19.29
N SER A 264 8.05 18.83 18.71
CA SER A 264 9.16 19.48 18.02
C SER A 264 8.74 20.01 16.64
N GLN A 265 8.05 19.20 15.85
CA GLN A 265 7.50 19.47 14.50
C GLN A 265 6.23 18.66 14.30
N ARG A 266 5.24 19.20 13.58
CA ARG A 266 4.08 18.41 13.15
C ARG A 266 4.53 17.19 12.32
N VAL A 267 3.88 16.07 12.57
CA VAL A 267 3.71 15.02 11.56
C VAL A 267 2.53 15.44 10.71
N ASP A 268 2.73 15.51 9.40
CA ASP A 268 1.71 15.94 8.43
C ASP A 268 1.26 14.77 7.53
N PHE A 269 2.01 13.65 7.50
CA PHE A 269 1.79 12.54 6.56
C PHE A 269 1.84 11.15 7.22
N ILE A 270 1.15 10.18 6.63
CA ILE A 270 1.44 8.75 6.76
C ILE A 270 1.75 8.23 5.36
N VAL A 271 2.87 7.51 5.21
CA VAL A 271 3.29 6.94 3.91
C VAL A 271 3.17 5.42 3.97
N ILE A 272 2.37 4.89 3.04
CA ILE A 272 2.15 3.48 2.76
C ILE A 272 3.23 3.03 1.77
N HIS A 273 3.95 2.00 2.17
CA HIS A 273 4.98 1.32 1.38
C HIS A 273 4.61 -0.13 1.16
N ASP A 274 5.26 -0.76 0.19
CA ASP A 274 5.43 -2.20 0.16
C ASP A 274 6.93 -2.55 0.12
N THR A 275 7.31 -3.61 0.83
CA THR A 275 8.72 -3.87 1.20
C THR A 275 9.63 -4.34 0.07
N GLU A 276 9.06 -4.63 -1.10
CA GLU A 276 9.64 -5.50 -2.14
C GLU A 276 10.33 -6.77 -1.55
N GLY A 277 9.61 -7.50 -0.69
CA GLY A 277 10.19 -8.66 0.03
C GLY A 277 9.36 -9.29 1.17
N THR A 278 9.95 -10.31 1.82
CA THR A 278 9.31 -11.09 2.91
C THR A 278 9.59 -10.53 4.30
N TRP A 279 8.71 -10.82 5.27
CA TRP A 279 8.88 -10.49 6.69
C TRP A 279 10.25 -10.89 7.26
N GLU A 280 10.77 -12.08 6.95
CA GLU A 280 12.12 -12.49 7.36
C GLU A 280 13.22 -11.56 6.83
N THR A 281 13.08 -11.10 5.57
CA THR A 281 13.98 -10.11 4.96
C THR A 281 13.82 -8.75 5.64
N THR A 282 12.60 -8.25 5.76
CA THR A 282 12.26 -6.94 6.32
C THR A 282 12.72 -6.82 7.79
N ILE A 283 12.45 -7.84 8.61
CA ILE A 283 12.89 -7.92 10.01
C ILE A 283 14.42 -8.11 10.14
N LYS A 284 15.11 -8.64 9.13
CA LYS A 284 16.58 -8.63 9.10
C LYS A 284 17.11 -7.24 8.74
N LEU A 285 16.55 -6.58 7.72
CA LEU A 285 16.99 -5.27 7.23
C LEU A 285 16.82 -4.16 8.29
N ILE A 286 15.69 -4.10 8.99
CA ILE A 286 15.45 -3.08 10.03
C ILE A 286 16.37 -3.22 11.26
N LYS A 287 16.96 -4.40 11.45
CA LYS A 287 17.94 -4.71 12.52
C LYS A 287 19.39 -4.44 12.11
N ASP A 288 19.64 -4.08 10.86
CA ASP A 288 20.98 -3.66 10.44
C ASP A 288 21.18 -2.17 10.78
N PRO A 289 22.09 -1.81 11.71
CA PRO A 289 22.35 -0.42 12.07
C PRO A 289 22.95 0.39 10.91
N ALA A 290 23.43 -0.24 9.83
CA ALA A 290 23.94 0.40 8.63
C ALA A 290 22.90 0.56 7.51
N TYR A 291 21.69 0.01 7.65
CA TYR A 291 20.63 0.11 6.65
C TYR A 291 19.73 1.35 6.87
N VAL A 292 18.50 1.33 6.35
CA VAL A 292 17.48 2.39 6.44
C VAL A 292 16.39 2.01 7.47
N SER A 293 15.35 2.83 7.65
CA SER A 293 14.28 2.51 8.60
C SER A 293 12.92 3.10 8.23
N TRP A 294 11.89 2.50 8.81
CA TRP A 294 10.47 2.84 8.76
C TRP A 294 9.91 2.74 10.19
N ASN A 295 8.66 3.16 10.41
CA ASN A 295 8.07 3.12 11.75
C ASN A 295 7.43 1.76 12.07
N TYR A 296 6.73 1.14 11.12
CA TYR A 296 6.01 -0.12 11.31
C TYR A 296 6.18 -1.06 10.11
N THR A 297 6.15 -2.38 10.34
CA THR A 297 5.90 -3.39 9.30
C THR A 297 4.62 -4.16 9.62
N VAL A 298 3.77 -4.38 8.62
CA VAL A 298 2.57 -5.23 8.66
C VAL A 298 2.85 -6.54 7.93
N ARG A 299 2.62 -7.68 8.59
CA ARG A 299 2.77 -9.03 8.01
C ARG A 299 1.55 -9.39 7.17
N SER A 300 1.77 -9.94 5.97
CA SER A 300 0.71 -10.16 4.97
C SER A 300 -0.25 -11.28 5.39
N GLY A 301 0.25 -12.44 5.83
CA GLY A 301 -0.61 -13.61 6.09
C GLY A 301 -1.44 -13.61 7.38
N ASP A 302 -1.12 -12.77 8.37
CA ASP A 302 -1.80 -12.78 9.68
C ASP A 302 -1.95 -11.39 10.33
N GLY A 303 -1.70 -10.32 9.56
CA GLY A 303 -1.92 -8.93 9.99
C GLY A 303 -1.02 -8.42 11.12
N HIS A 304 -0.09 -9.23 11.62
CA HIS A 304 0.78 -8.89 12.74
C HIS A 304 1.64 -7.64 12.44
N ILE A 305 1.68 -6.70 13.39
CA ILE A 305 2.45 -5.46 13.28
C ILE A 305 3.72 -5.54 14.14
N ALA A 306 4.86 -5.15 13.59
CA ALA A 306 6.03 -4.79 14.40
C ALA A 306 6.26 -3.28 14.31
N GLN A 307 6.47 -2.62 15.46
CA GLN A 307 6.95 -1.25 15.52
C GLN A 307 8.48 -1.21 15.69
N HIS A 308 9.12 -0.34 14.92
CA HIS A 308 10.56 -0.22 14.79
C HIS A 308 11.10 1.13 15.24
N VAL A 309 10.45 2.22 14.85
CA VAL A 309 10.82 3.60 15.23
C VAL A 309 9.61 4.27 15.91
N PRO A 310 9.74 4.83 17.12
CA PRO A 310 8.68 5.61 17.76
C PRO A 310 8.22 6.76 16.87
N THR A 311 6.92 7.08 16.89
CA THR A 311 6.34 8.16 16.05
C THR A 311 6.95 9.53 16.35
N LYS A 312 7.45 9.73 17.57
CA LYS A 312 8.20 10.94 17.95
C LYS A 312 9.55 11.08 17.24
N ASP A 313 10.14 9.98 16.80
CA ASP A 313 11.44 9.90 16.13
C ASP A 313 11.26 9.85 14.59
N VAL A 314 12.32 10.16 13.84
CA VAL A 314 12.28 10.33 12.38
C VAL A 314 12.94 9.14 11.68
N ALA A 315 12.11 8.26 11.12
CA ALA A 315 12.54 7.15 10.27
C ALA A 315 13.07 7.66 8.90
N TRP A 316 13.76 6.79 8.16
CA TRP A 316 14.46 7.12 6.90
C TRP A 316 13.90 6.28 5.73
N HIS A 317 12.63 6.49 5.38
CA HIS A 317 11.88 5.64 4.45
C HIS A 317 11.60 6.32 3.09
N ALA A 318 11.12 7.57 3.10
CA ALA A 318 10.45 8.20 1.96
C ALA A 318 11.34 8.82 0.87
N GLY A 319 12.67 8.63 0.88
CA GLY A 319 13.60 9.24 -0.09
C GLY A 319 13.65 10.78 -0.12
N ASN A 320 12.85 11.46 0.70
CA ASN A 320 12.70 12.91 0.76
C ASN A 320 12.71 13.38 2.22
N TRP A 321 13.71 14.17 2.61
CA TRP A 321 13.92 14.54 4.01
C TRP A 321 12.83 15.44 4.59
N TYR A 322 12.18 16.25 3.75
CA TYR A 322 11.03 17.05 4.18
C TYR A 322 9.86 16.15 4.57
N VAL A 323 9.61 15.08 3.79
CA VAL A 323 8.55 14.11 4.08
C VAL A 323 8.96 13.25 5.28
N ASN A 324 10.13 12.60 5.27
CA ASN A 324 10.63 11.78 6.40
C ASN A 324 10.49 12.49 7.77
N ALA A 325 10.94 13.74 7.87
CA ALA A 325 10.83 14.52 9.12
C ALA A 325 9.39 14.80 9.56
N LYS A 326 8.41 14.66 8.65
CA LYS A 326 6.99 14.96 8.81
C LYS A 326 6.07 13.74 8.59
N SER A 327 6.62 12.53 8.42
CA SER A 327 5.85 11.32 8.14
C SER A 327 5.98 10.23 9.20
N VAL A 328 5.03 9.30 9.19
CA VAL A 328 5.18 7.93 9.69
C VAL A 328 5.23 6.99 8.49
N GLY A 329 6.21 6.09 8.43
CA GLY A 329 6.34 5.08 7.36
C GLY A 329 5.79 3.72 7.79
N ILE A 330 4.87 3.15 6.99
CA ILE A 330 4.28 1.82 7.21
C ILE A 330 4.61 0.92 6.02
N GLU A 331 5.47 -0.07 6.28
CA GLU A 331 5.86 -1.12 5.36
C GLU A 331 4.85 -2.25 5.37
N HIS A 332 4.30 -2.60 4.21
CA HIS A 332 3.52 -3.83 4.04
C HIS A 332 4.45 -4.89 3.47
N GLU A 333 4.44 -6.10 4.03
CA GLU A 333 5.02 -7.27 3.36
C GLU A 333 4.39 -7.34 1.96
N GLY A 334 5.16 -6.98 0.92
CA GLY A 334 4.65 -6.76 -0.44
C GLY A 334 5.69 -6.69 -1.57
N PHE A 335 5.20 -6.83 -2.83
CA PHE A 335 5.84 -6.49 -4.11
C PHE A 335 4.78 -5.75 -4.94
N LEU A 336 5.06 -4.54 -5.44
CA LEU A 336 4.12 -3.72 -6.22
C LEU A 336 3.66 -4.38 -7.53
N ALA A 337 4.49 -5.30 -8.04
CA ALA A 337 4.36 -5.93 -9.34
C ALA A 337 3.42 -7.15 -9.38
N GLN A 338 2.92 -7.63 -8.23
CA GLN A 338 2.20 -8.90 -8.09
C GLN A 338 0.99 -8.73 -7.15
N PRO A 339 -0.05 -7.97 -7.52
CA PRO A 339 -1.06 -7.52 -6.54
C PRO A 339 -1.94 -8.63 -5.98
N ASP A 340 -2.32 -9.58 -6.84
CA ASP A 340 -2.91 -10.88 -6.52
C ASP A 340 -2.22 -11.59 -5.34
N ALA A 341 -0.94 -11.29 -5.11
CA ALA A 341 -0.08 -12.08 -4.27
C ALA A 341 0.14 -11.53 -2.84
N TRP A 342 0.04 -10.21 -2.60
CA TRP A 342 0.55 -9.62 -1.34
C TRP A 342 -0.49 -8.93 -0.45
N TYR A 343 -1.54 -8.33 -1.01
CA TYR A 343 -2.44 -7.46 -0.25
C TYR A 343 -3.68 -8.20 0.27
N THR A 344 -3.48 -9.05 1.28
CA THR A 344 -4.58 -9.79 1.94
C THR A 344 -5.57 -8.85 2.64
N GLU A 345 -6.80 -9.32 2.82
CA GLU A 345 -7.85 -8.57 3.51
C GLU A 345 -7.53 -8.42 5.02
N GLU A 346 -6.85 -9.38 5.65
CA GLU A 346 -6.36 -9.21 7.03
C GLU A 346 -5.29 -8.11 7.14
N MET A 347 -4.32 -8.07 6.21
CA MET A 347 -3.28 -7.04 6.18
C MET A 347 -3.88 -5.65 5.94
N TYR A 348 -4.84 -5.53 5.01
CA TYR A 348 -5.60 -4.29 4.83
C TYR A 348 -6.33 -3.88 6.12
N ARG A 349 -6.96 -4.83 6.84
CA ARG A 349 -7.70 -4.57 8.09
C ARG A 349 -6.83 -4.15 9.25
N THR A 350 -5.71 -4.82 9.52
CA THR A 350 -4.81 -4.40 10.61
C THR A 350 -4.10 -3.09 10.29
N SER A 351 -3.72 -2.87 9.03
CA SER A 351 -3.13 -1.61 8.58
C SER A 351 -4.12 -0.44 8.64
N ALA A 352 -5.38 -0.62 8.20
CA ALA A 352 -6.41 0.43 8.28
C ALA A 352 -6.63 0.89 9.72
N ARG A 353 -6.78 -0.05 10.67
CA ARG A 353 -6.92 0.24 12.11
C ARG A 353 -5.68 0.95 12.69
N LEU A 354 -4.48 0.59 12.23
CA LEU A 354 -3.24 1.28 12.62
C LEU A 354 -3.22 2.72 12.09
N VAL A 355 -3.63 2.94 10.84
CA VAL A 355 -3.69 4.28 10.23
C VAL A 355 -4.77 5.16 10.87
N GLU A 356 -5.97 4.66 11.16
CA GLU A 356 -6.99 5.38 11.94
C GLU A 356 -6.44 5.85 13.29
N TYR A 357 -5.80 4.94 14.03
CA TYR A 357 -5.20 5.25 15.33
C TYR A 357 -4.07 6.29 15.23
N LEU A 358 -3.20 6.17 14.23
CA LEU A 358 -2.10 7.13 14.01
C LEU A 358 -2.63 8.50 13.57
N ALA A 359 -3.68 8.53 12.75
CA ALA A 359 -4.31 9.75 12.26
C ALA A 359 -4.96 10.56 13.39
N ASP A 360 -5.78 9.91 14.24
CA ASP A 360 -6.36 10.52 15.44
C ASP A 360 -5.27 11.02 16.41
N LYS A 361 -4.28 10.18 16.70
CA LYS A 361 -3.20 10.49 17.64
C LYS A 361 -2.31 11.67 17.20
N LEU A 362 -2.16 11.90 15.89
CA LEU A 362 -1.20 12.87 15.34
C LEU A 362 -1.85 14.11 14.67
N ASP A 363 -3.19 14.22 14.67
CA ASP A 363 -3.95 15.26 13.96
C ASP A 363 -3.63 15.27 12.44
N ILE A 364 -3.71 14.09 11.82
CA ILE A 364 -3.49 13.87 10.38
C ILE A 364 -4.84 13.53 9.71
N PRO A 365 -5.30 14.27 8.70
CA PRO A 365 -6.51 13.93 7.95
C PRO A 365 -6.42 12.58 7.23
N LEU A 366 -7.53 11.84 7.21
CA LEU A 366 -7.68 10.62 6.40
C LEU A 366 -8.12 10.99 4.98
N ASP A 367 -7.18 11.46 4.16
CA ASP A 367 -7.36 11.74 2.73
C ASP A 367 -6.09 11.37 1.92
N ARG A 368 -6.11 11.51 0.59
CA ARG A 368 -4.95 11.17 -0.28
C ARG A 368 -3.95 12.31 -0.50
N GLN A 369 -4.04 13.38 0.29
CA GLN A 369 -3.01 14.42 0.41
C GLN A 369 -2.12 14.14 1.62
N HIS A 370 -2.69 13.58 2.70
CA HIS A 370 -1.98 13.27 3.93
C HIS A 370 -1.62 11.77 4.09
N ILE A 371 -2.48 10.86 3.61
CA ILE A 371 -2.18 9.42 3.49
C ILE A 371 -1.68 9.16 2.07
N LEU A 372 -0.37 8.94 1.93
CA LEU A 372 0.34 8.85 0.66
C LEU A 372 0.82 7.42 0.40
N GLY A 373 0.91 7.02 -0.86
CA GLY A 373 1.87 6.00 -1.28
C GLY A 373 3.25 6.63 -1.43
N HIS A 374 4.32 5.85 -1.37
CA HIS A 374 5.66 6.35 -1.73
C HIS A 374 5.70 6.85 -3.19
N ASP A 375 4.89 6.25 -4.06
CA ASP A 375 4.62 6.70 -5.42
C ASP A 375 3.97 8.09 -5.52
N ASN A 376 3.51 8.68 -4.40
CA ASN A 376 3.01 10.06 -4.33
C ASN A 376 4.05 11.05 -3.75
N VAL A 377 5.17 10.58 -3.21
CA VAL A 377 6.22 11.43 -2.62
C VAL A 377 7.07 12.06 -3.75
N PRO A 378 7.28 13.38 -3.77
CA PRO A 378 8.09 14.04 -4.80
C PRO A 378 9.60 13.89 -4.55
N GLY A 379 10.37 13.83 -5.64
CA GLY A 379 11.83 13.99 -5.60
C GLY A 379 12.23 15.38 -5.07
N THR A 380 13.32 15.43 -4.30
CA THR A 380 13.74 16.63 -3.55
C THR A 380 14.28 17.78 -4.42
N VAL A 381 14.86 17.43 -5.58
CA VAL A 381 15.49 18.28 -6.60
C VAL A 381 15.39 17.59 -7.99
N PRO A 382 15.64 18.29 -9.12
CA PRO A 382 15.56 17.69 -10.46
C PRO A 382 16.35 16.38 -10.65
N SER A 383 17.55 16.27 -10.07
CA SER A 383 18.40 15.07 -10.21
C SER A 383 17.86 13.83 -9.46
N THR A 384 17.00 14.00 -8.46
CA THR A 384 16.39 12.89 -7.70
C THR A 384 15.08 12.38 -8.32
N ILE A 385 14.54 13.02 -9.35
CA ILE A 385 13.24 12.64 -9.94
C ILE A 385 13.31 11.22 -10.54
N ARG A 386 14.44 10.83 -11.14
CA ARG A 386 14.63 9.48 -11.70
C ARG A 386 14.83 8.36 -10.67
N GLY A 387 14.99 8.70 -9.38
CA GLY A 387 15.06 7.74 -8.28
C GLY A 387 13.76 7.65 -7.46
N MET A 388 12.71 8.38 -7.84
CA MET A 388 11.44 8.34 -7.11
C MET A 388 10.81 6.95 -7.16
N HIS A 389 10.45 6.42 -5.98
CA HIS A 389 9.90 5.08 -5.80
C HIS A 389 8.45 4.98 -6.29
N THR A 390 7.94 3.75 -6.40
CA THR A 390 6.74 3.38 -7.17
C THR A 390 5.74 2.47 -6.44
N ASP A 391 6.07 2.08 -5.22
CA ASP A 391 5.22 1.38 -4.24
C ASP A 391 4.12 2.32 -3.65
N PRO A 392 2.95 1.79 -3.24
CA PRO A 392 2.51 0.40 -3.33
C PRO A 392 1.92 0.01 -4.71
N GLY A 393 2.30 0.74 -5.76
CA GLY A 393 2.00 0.38 -7.15
C GLY A 393 0.62 0.80 -7.67
N PRO A 394 0.30 0.42 -8.92
CA PRO A 394 -0.99 0.74 -9.55
C PRO A 394 -2.16 -0.10 -9.02
N TYR A 395 -1.89 -1.02 -8.12
CA TYR A 395 -2.79 -2.11 -7.74
C TYR A 395 -3.05 -2.21 -6.23
N TRP A 396 -2.57 -1.26 -5.43
CA TRP A 396 -3.09 -1.09 -4.08
C TRP A 396 -4.55 -0.60 -4.17
N ASP A 397 -5.48 -1.31 -3.54
CA ASP A 397 -6.90 -1.00 -3.53
C ASP A 397 -7.17 0.15 -2.55
N TRP A 398 -6.81 1.36 -2.99
CA TRP A 398 -7.02 2.59 -2.24
C TRP A 398 -8.50 2.84 -1.91
N ALA A 399 -9.46 2.32 -2.68
CA ALA A 399 -10.88 2.43 -2.36
C ALA A 399 -11.21 1.60 -1.13
N HIS A 400 -10.97 0.29 -1.20
CA HIS A 400 -11.23 -0.63 -0.09
C HIS A 400 -10.46 -0.27 1.18
N TYR A 401 -9.20 0.16 1.05
CA TYR A 401 -8.40 0.59 2.19
C TYR A 401 -9.03 1.77 2.92
N PHE A 402 -9.60 2.73 2.18
CA PHE A 402 -10.33 3.86 2.77
C PHE A 402 -11.73 3.48 3.26
N ASP A 403 -12.43 2.53 2.60
CA ASP A 403 -13.70 1.98 3.10
C ASP A 403 -13.53 1.29 4.47
N LEU A 404 -12.42 0.57 4.68
CA LEU A 404 -12.08 -0.04 5.96
C LEU A 404 -11.83 1.00 7.08
N MET A 405 -11.34 2.19 6.72
CA MET A 405 -11.20 3.35 7.62
C MET A 405 -12.47 4.23 7.68
N GLY A 406 -13.56 3.82 7.04
CA GLY A 406 -14.83 4.56 7.01
C GLY A 406 -14.81 5.86 6.20
N GLN A 407 -13.86 6.03 5.29
CA GLN A 407 -13.61 7.25 4.49
C GLN A 407 -13.79 7.03 2.98
N SER A 408 -14.85 6.31 2.58
CA SER A 408 -15.20 6.03 1.18
C SER A 408 -15.17 7.27 0.28
N PHE A 409 -14.61 7.13 -0.94
CA PHE A 409 -14.41 8.25 -1.88
C PHE A 409 -15.67 8.70 -2.61
N GLU A 410 -16.63 9.19 -1.84
CA GLU A 410 -17.94 9.66 -2.31
C GLU A 410 -17.89 11.01 -3.03
N ALA A 411 -18.96 11.31 -3.78
CA ALA A 411 -19.12 12.55 -4.53
C ALA A 411 -19.35 13.78 -3.62
N THR A 412 -18.27 14.44 -3.21
CA THR A 412 -18.32 15.66 -2.38
C THR A 412 -18.82 16.91 -3.14
N GLY A 413 -18.99 16.83 -4.46
CA GLY A 413 -19.51 17.90 -5.31
C GLY A 413 -20.25 17.41 -6.55
N SER A 414 -20.92 18.34 -7.25
CA SER A 414 -21.67 18.03 -8.48
C SER A 414 -20.78 17.42 -9.59
N PRO A 415 -21.33 16.63 -10.53
CA PRO A 415 -20.56 16.11 -11.69
C PRO A 415 -19.93 17.19 -12.59
N LEU A 416 -20.40 18.45 -12.51
CA LEU A 416 -19.90 19.59 -13.28
C LEU A 416 -18.91 20.49 -12.50
N SER A 417 -18.54 20.11 -11.28
CA SER A 417 -17.62 20.89 -10.43
C SER A 417 -16.26 21.13 -11.10
N GLY A 418 -15.56 22.20 -10.68
CA GLY A 418 -14.22 22.52 -11.16
C GLY A 418 -13.11 21.58 -10.66
N MET A 419 -13.47 20.55 -9.90
CA MET A 419 -12.57 19.56 -9.33
C MET A 419 -13.23 18.18 -9.34
N VAL A 420 -12.43 17.12 -9.43
CA VAL A 420 -12.85 15.71 -9.37
C VAL A 420 -11.93 14.90 -8.45
N THR A 421 -12.46 13.83 -7.87
CA THR A 421 -11.71 12.78 -7.16
C THR A 421 -11.65 11.56 -8.07
N ILE A 422 -10.47 11.00 -8.34
CA ILE A 422 -10.36 9.75 -9.10
C ILE A 422 -11.00 8.62 -8.28
N ALA A 423 -11.87 7.84 -8.92
CA ALA A 423 -12.62 6.74 -8.32
C ALA A 423 -13.22 5.82 -9.42
N PRO A 424 -12.41 5.02 -10.12
CA PRO A 424 -12.92 3.87 -10.87
C PRO A 424 -13.42 2.78 -9.91
N ASP A 425 -14.36 1.95 -10.36
CA ASP A 425 -14.61 0.66 -9.72
C ASP A 425 -13.36 -0.21 -9.86
N TYR A 426 -12.82 -0.70 -8.75
CA TYR A 426 -11.53 -1.38 -8.74
C TYR A 426 -11.56 -2.72 -9.48
N GLU A 427 -12.65 -3.48 -9.39
CA GLU A 427 -12.76 -4.84 -9.92
C GLU A 427 -13.02 -4.83 -11.43
N ASP A 428 -13.91 -3.95 -11.89
CA ASP A 428 -14.28 -3.81 -13.31
C ASP A 428 -13.24 -3.00 -14.12
N HIS A 429 -12.51 -2.05 -13.51
CA HIS A 429 -11.48 -1.26 -14.19
C HIS A 429 -10.13 -1.98 -14.24
N GLN A 430 -9.92 -2.74 -15.32
CA GLN A 430 -8.71 -3.56 -15.55
C GLN A 430 -7.82 -3.02 -16.69
N PRO A 431 -7.12 -1.86 -16.51
CA PRO A 431 -6.23 -1.30 -17.51
C PRO A 431 -4.97 -2.17 -17.69
N VAL A 432 -4.52 -2.31 -18.94
CA VAL A 432 -3.32 -3.11 -19.26
C VAL A 432 -2.06 -2.45 -18.69
N TYR A 433 -1.23 -3.26 -18.02
CA TYR A 433 0.13 -2.91 -17.58
C TYR A 433 1.20 -3.79 -18.27
N THR A 434 2.45 -3.35 -18.19
CA THR A 434 3.64 -4.19 -18.44
C THR A 434 4.57 -4.21 -17.24
N GLY A 435 5.54 -5.13 -17.24
CA GLY A 435 6.67 -5.12 -16.31
C GLY A 435 6.54 -6.10 -15.13
N CYS A 436 5.35 -6.64 -14.87
CA CYS A 436 5.07 -7.44 -13.66
C CYS A 436 5.98 -8.66 -13.46
N ALA A 437 6.38 -9.34 -14.55
CA ALA A 437 7.28 -10.50 -14.50
C ALA A 437 8.59 -10.30 -15.29
N LYS A 438 8.54 -9.54 -16.40
CA LYS A 438 9.71 -9.13 -17.20
C LYS A 438 9.46 -7.74 -17.80
N PRO A 439 10.50 -6.91 -18.00
CA PRO A 439 10.35 -5.57 -18.59
C PRO A 439 9.61 -5.60 -19.94
N GLY A 440 8.55 -4.82 -20.07
CA GLY A 440 7.75 -4.73 -21.30
C GLY A 440 6.86 -5.94 -21.63
N GLU A 441 6.92 -7.04 -20.87
CA GLU A 441 5.95 -8.13 -20.97
C GLU A 441 4.63 -7.71 -20.33
N LYS A 442 3.49 -8.08 -20.93
CA LYS A 442 2.17 -7.73 -20.40
C LYS A 442 1.91 -8.44 -19.07
N CYS A 443 1.38 -7.71 -18.11
CA CYS A 443 0.80 -8.27 -16.90
C CYS A 443 -0.48 -9.04 -17.22
N SER A 444 -0.90 -9.92 -16.30
CA SER A 444 -2.27 -10.43 -16.26
C SER A 444 -3.27 -9.26 -16.13
N PRO A 445 -4.51 -9.38 -16.66
CA PRO A 445 -5.59 -8.46 -16.30
C PRO A 445 -5.84 -8.54 -14.80
N HIS A 446 -5.94 -7.39 -14.15
CA HIS A 446 -6.18 -7.26 -12.71
C HIS A 446 -6.87 -5.93 -12.44
N GLY A 447 -7.62 -5.85 -11.34
CA GLY A 447 -8.24 -4.62 -10.87
C GLY A 447 -7.21 -3.53 -10.54
N SER A 448 -7.57 -2.25 -10.68
CA SER A 448 -6.65 -1.14 -10.46
C SER A 448 -7.38 0.13 -10.06
N GLY A 449 -6.88 0.82 -9.04
CA GLY A 449 -7.36 2.16 -8.68
C GLY A 449 -6.87 3.27 -9.62
N ALA A 450 -6.31 2.98 -10.81
CA ALA A 450 -5.54 3.96 -11.59
C ALA A 450 -6.06 4.18 -13.02
N VAL A 451 -6.35 5.44 -13.37
CA VAL A 451 -6.71 5.84 -14.74
C VAL A 451 -5.46 6.19 -15.56
N ARG A 452 -5.53 5.91 -16.86
CA ARG A 452 -4.49 6.32 -17.83
C ARG A 452 -4.74 7.75 -18.31
N LEU A 453 -3.64 8.48 -18.50
CA LEU A 453 -3.65 9.89 -18.89
C LEU A 453 -3.10 10.09 -20.29
N HIS A 454 -3.92 10.67 -21.17
CA HIS A 454 -3.66 10.85 -22.59
C HIS A 454 -3.55 12.33 -22.97
N THR A 455 -2.89 12.59 -24.10
CA THR A 455 -2.71 13.92 -24.69
C THR A 455 -3.97 14.50 -25.36
N ALA A 456 -4.99 13.68 -25.63
CA ALA A 456 -6.26 14.06 -26.26
C ALA A 456 -7.40 13.11 -25.83
N PRO A 457 -8.69 13.48 -25.98
CA PRO A 457 -9.83 12.66 -25.56
C PRO A 457 -10.13 11.50 -26.52
N ARG A 458 -9.22 10.53 -26.60
CA ARG A 458 -9.35 9.27 -27.38
C ARG A 458 -8.31 8.24 -26.89
N GLU A 459 -8.71 6.96 -26.87
CA GLU A 459 -7.89 5.85 -26.36
C GLU A 459 -6.55 5.69 -27.09
N ASP A 460 -6.50 6.06 -28.37
CA ASP A 460 -5.32 5.96 -29.26
C ASP A 460 -4.48 7.25 -29.31
N ALA A 461 -4.73 8.21 -28.40
CA ALA A 461 -3.83 9.34 -28.20
C ALA A 461 -2.61 8.91 -27.36
N PRO A 462 -1.39 9.42 -27.67
CA PRO A 462 -0.22 9.20 -26.84
C PRO A 462 -0.48 9.54 -25.37
N LEU A 463 0.11 8.74 -24.47
CA LEU A 463 0.11 9.03 -23.03
C LEU A 463 0.78 10.39 -22.75
N ILE A 464 0.35 11.05 -21.68
CA ILE A 464 0.94 12.31 -21.23
C ILE A 464 2.38 12.06 -20.73
N GLN A 465 3.31 12.95 -21.06
CA GLN A 465 4.72 12.79 -20.69
C GLN A 465 5.02 13.48 -19.35
N ASP A 466 5.60 12.75 -18.40
CA ASP A 466 6.31 13.37 -17.27
C ASP A 466 7.71 13.82 -17.72
N ILE A 467 7.91 15.13 -17.86
CA ILE A 467 9.17 15.74 -18.33
C ILE A 467 10.34 15.61 -17.34
N GLY A 468 10.08 15.23 -16.08
CA GLY A 468 11.10 15.01 -15.05
C GLY A 468 11.56 13.54 -14.98
N LEU A 469 10.63 12.59 -15.16
CA LEU A 469 10.95 11.17 -15.35
C LEU A 469 11.56 10.91 -16.74
N ARG A 470 11.08 11.62 -17.76
CA ARG A 470 11.47 11.49 -19.18
C ARG A 470 12.11 12.78 -19.74
N PRO A 471 13.25 13.25 -19.18
CA PRO A 471 13.89 14.51 -19.60
C PRO A 471 14.58 14.44 -20.97
N ASP A 472 14.65 13.24 -21.56
CA ASP A 472 15.16 12.97 -22.91
C ASP A 472 14.10 13.11 -24.01
N GLY A 473 12.83 13.38 -23.66
CA GLY A 473 11.72 13.42 -24.60
C GLY A 473 11.09 12.06 -24.91
N SER A 474 11.48 10.99 -24.20
CA SER A 474 10.83 9.69 -24.36
C SER A 474 9.39 9.70 -23.80
N PRO A 475 8.46 8.92 -24.38
CA PRO A 475 7.09 8.86 -23.88
C PRO A 475 7.01 8.10 -22.55
N SER A 476 6.07 8.48 -21.68
CA SER A 476 5.65 7.59 -20.59
C SER A 476 5.00 6.32 -21.14
N THR A 477 5.20 5.21 -20.44
CA THR A 477 4.77 3.87 -20.86
C THR A 477 3.57 3.38 -20.06
N ILE A 478 3.14 2.14 -20.34
CA ILE A 478 2.14 1.42 -19.54
C ILE A 478 2.77 0.52 -18.46
N ASP A 479 4.06 0.65 -18.18
CA ASP A 479 4.74 -0.18 -17.19
C ASP A 479 4.23 0.10 -15.77
N VAL A 480 4.22 -0.90 -14.88
CA VAL A 480 3.81 -0.72 -13.47
C VAL A 480 4.66 0.34 -12.76
N ASN A 481 5.91 0.50 -13.18
CA ASN A 481 6.87 1.46 -12.65
C ASN A 481 6.82 2.85 -13.34
N ASP A 482 6.04 3.05 -14.41
CA ASP A 482 5.88 4.39 -15.01
C ASP A 482 4.67 5.13 -14.42
N THR A 483 4.95 5.92 -13.38
CA THR A 483 3.96 6.79 -12.73
C THR A 483 3.63 8.05 -13.53
N GLY A 484 4.34 8.33 -14.64
CA GLY A 484 4.24 9.62 -15.34
C GLY A 484 2.90 9.90 -16.00
N ALA A 485 2.17 8.85 -16.42
CA ALA A 485 0.87 8.95 -17.08
C ALA A 485 -0.30 8.34 -16.27
N ARG A 486 -0.25 8.49 -14.94
CA ARG A 486 -1.15 7.83 -13.99
C ARG A 486 -1.83 8.85 -13.06
N ALA A 487 -3.10 8.62 -12.75
CA ALA A 487 -3.78 9.24 -11.61
C ALA A 487 -4.55 8.14 -10.86
N SER A 488 -4.48 8.12 -9.53
CA SER A 488 -4.96 7.00 -8.70
C SER A 488 -6.09 7.40 -7.74
N THR A 489 -6.89 6.41 -7.33
CA THR A 489 -8.07 6.56 -6.47
C THR A 489 -7.84 7.45 -5.26
N GLY A 490 -8.82 8.33 -5.02
CA GLY A 490 -8.85 9.33 -3.96
C GLY A 490 -8.01 10.58 -4.23
N GLN A 491 -7.09 10.58 -5.21
CA GLN A 491 -6.39 11.80 -5.62
C GLN A 491 -7.36 12.81 -6.25
N GLN A 492 -7.18 14.08 -5.91
CA GLN A 492 -8.07 15.17 -6.35
C GLN A 492 -7.39 16.09 -7.36
N PHE A 493 -8.08 16.39 -8.46
CA PHE A 493 -7.55 17.19 -9.56
C PHE A 493 -8.51 18.28 -10.01
N ALA A 494 -7.96 19.44 -10.37
CA ALA A 494 -8.71 20.52 -11.00
C ALA A 494 -9.06 20.15 -12.46
N VAL A 495 -10.31 20.36 -12.84
CA VAL A 495 -10.80 20.05 -14.19
C VAL A 495 -10.45 21.19 -15.15
N ALA A 496 -9.75 20.85 -16.22
CA ALA A 496 -9.35 21.76 -17.28
C ALA A 496 -10.34 21.78 -18.47
N GLU A 497 -11.03 20.67 -18.72
CA GLU A 497 -12.02 20.53 -19.80
C GLU A 497 -12.87 19.24 -19.63
N ARG A 498 -13.99 19.12 -20.36
CA ARG A 498 -14.78 17.88 -20.49
C ARG A 498 -15.26 17.75 -21.93
N GLN A 499 -15.06 16.59 -22.57
CA GLN A 499 -15.43 16.34 -23.97
C GLN A 499 -15.81 14.87 -24.18
N GLY A 500 -17.03 14.59 -24.66
CA GLY A 500 -17.38 13.28 -25.26
C GLY A 500 -17.14 12.03 -24.40
N GLY A 501 -17.34 12.11 -23.08
CA GLY A 501 -17.03 11.01 -22.15
C GLY A 501 -15.58 10.98 -21.64
N TRP A 502 -14.83 12.06 -21.86
CA TRP A 502 -13.50 12.29 -21.31
C TRP A 502 -13.48 13.54 -20.43
N THR A 503 -12.64 13.53 -19.40
CA THR A 503 -12.34 14.69 -18.54
C THR A 503 -10.86 15.02 -18.70
N ALA A 504 -10.54 16.30 -18.97
CA ALA A 504 -9.18 16.80 -18.85
C ALA A 504 -8.96 17.38 -17.47
N ILE A 505 -7.81 17.07 -16.88
CA ILE A 505 -7.29 17.65 -15.65
C ILE A 505 -6.00 18.43 -15.93
N TRP A 506 -5.71 19.40 -15.07
CA TRP A 506 -4.39 20.03 -15.05
C TRP A 506 -3.39 19.10 -14.35
N TYR A 507 -2.30 18.77 -15.04
CA TYR A 507 -1.37 17.72 -14.65
C TYR A 507 0.02 18.05 -15.23
N LEU A 508 1.06 18.12 -14.38
CA LEU A 508 2.45 18.42 -14.76
C LEU A 508 2.65 19.63 -15.72
N GLY A 509 1.86 20.70 -15.56
CA GLY A 509 1.95 21.89 -16.40
C GLY A 509 1.18 21.82 -17.73
N GLN A 510 0.35 20.80 -17.95
CA GLN A 510 -0.36 20.52 -19.20
C GLN A 510 -1.78 19.97 -18.96
N LYS A 511 -2.57 19.79 -20.03
CA LYS A 511 -3.87 19.08 -19.97
C LYS A 511 -3.64 17.58 -20.15
N ALA A 512 -4.11 16.79 -19.20
CA ALA A 512 -4.12 15.33 -19.29
C ALA A 512 -5.56 14.81 -19.31
N TRP A 513 -5.90 13.99 -20.31
CA TRP A 513 -7.24 13.46 -20.52
C TRP A 513 -7.36 12.03 -20.01
N PHE A 514 -8.40 11.73 -19.24
CA PHE A 514 -8.81 10.36 -18.92
C PHE A 514 -10.26 10.13 -19.35
N ARG A 515 -10.55 8.87 -19.69
CA ARG A 515 -11.91 8.42 -20.02
C ARG A 515 -12.74 8.36 -18.73
N ASN A 516 -13.85 9.11 -18.72
CA ASN A 516 -14.79 9.21 -17.61
C ASN A 516 -16.23 9.44 -18.16
N PRO A 517 -16.84 8.42 -18.79
CA PRO A 517 -18.20 8.50 -19.30
C PRO A 517 -19.24 8.40 -18.18
N TRP A 518 -20.41 9.02 -18.37
CA TRP A 518 -21.45 9.07 -17.33
C TRP A 518 -22.12 7.72 -17.01
N TRP A 519 -21.91 6.71 -17.86
CA TRP A 519 -22.45 5.35 -17.71
C TRP A 519 -21.45 4.35 -17.10
N ASP A 520 -20.20 4.79 -16.92
CA ASP A 520 -19.03 3.98 -16.52
C ASP A 520 -17.97 4.97 -15.94
N PRO A 521 -18.29 5.65 -14.81
CA PRO A 521 -17.50 6.77 -14.33
C PRO A 521 -16.23 6.30 -13.61
N THR A 522 -15.13 7.01 -13.87
CA THR A 522 -13.81 6.76 -13.27
C THR A 522 -13.34 7.88 -12.34
N ALA A 523 -14.16 8.92 -12.18
CA ALA A 523 -13.95 9.97 -11.19
C ALA A 523 -15.26 10.67 -10.82
N VAL A 524 -15.44 10.91 -9.51
CA VAL A 524 -16.60 11.60 -8.94
C VAL A 524 -16.37 13.12 -8.85
N GLY A 525 -17.47 13.88 -8.82
CA GLY A 525 -17.42 15.33 -8.64
C GLY A 525 -16.94 15.71 -7.23
N ALA A 526 -16.05 16.69 -7.13
CA ALA A 526 -15.40 17.04 -5.87
C ALA A 526 -15.53 18.53 -5.49
N HIS A 527 -15.46 18.79 -4.19
CA HIS A 527 -15.42 20.14 -3.63
C HIS A 527 -14.23 20.33 -2.68
N GLY A 528 -13.42 21.33 -2.98
CA GLY A 528 -12.22 21.71 -2.23
C GLY A 528 -11.65 23.06 -2.67
N ARG A 529 -10.40 23.32 -2.29
CA ARG A 529 -9.64 24.51 -2.66
C ARG A 529 -8.81 24.26 -3.92
N LEU A 530 -8.78 25.24 -4.81
CA LEU A 530 -7.88 25.29 -5.95
C LEU A 530 -6.90 26.45 -5.80
N ILE A 531 -5.71 26.29 -6.36
CA ILE A 531 -4.74 27.38 -6.55
C ILE A 531 -4.50 27.67 -8.02
N THR A 532 -4.17 28.92 -8.34
CA THR A 532 -3.78 29.40 -9.68
C THR A 532 -2.71 30.49 -9.53
N PRO A 533 -1.80 30.74 -10.50
CA PRO A 533 -0.83 31.82 -10.39
C PRO A 533 -1.50 33.19 -10.21
N ARG A 534 -0.85 34.10 -9.47
CA ARG A 534 -1.33 35.48 -9.36
C ARG A 534 -1.31 36.19 -10.72
N GLU A 535 -2.19 37.18 -10.87
CA GLU A 535 -2.21 38.05 -12.05
C GLU A 535 -0.83 38.67 -12.30
N GLY A 536 -0.38 38.64 -13.56
CA GLY A 536 0.95 39.08 -13.98
C GLY A 536 2.05 38.00 -13.95
N LEU A 537 1.82 36.85 -13.31
CA LEU A 537 2.78 35.72 -13.32
C LEU A 537 2.45 34.74 -14.46
N ALA A 538 3.29 34.71 -15.49
CA ALA A 538 3.13 33.80 -16.64
C ALA A 538 3.39 32.32 -16.29
N GLU A 539 4.34 32.08 -15.39
CA GLU A 539 4.69 30.79 -14.81
C GLU A 539 5.19 30.99 -13.38
N ILE A 540 5.06 29.96 -12.54
CA ILE A 540 5.63 29.91 -11.18
C ILE A 540 6.38 28.59 -10.94
N PRO A 541 7.41 28.59 -10.06
CA PRO A 541 8.19 27.40 -9.75
C PRO A 541 7.40 26.39 -8.89
N VAL A 542 7.66 25.10 -9.12
CA VAL A 542 7.16 23.98 -8.30
C VAL A 542 8.35 23.34 -7.56
N TYR A 543 8.15 22.95 -6.31
CA TYR A 543 9.19 22.43 -5.41
C TYR A 543 8.81 21.08 -4.82
N GLY A 544 9.79 20.19 -4.61
CA GLY A 544 9.57 18.91 -3.92
C GLY A 544 9.63 18.98 -2.39
N ARG A 545 9.88 20.17 -1.82
CA ARG A 545 10.08 20.42 -0.38
C ARG A 545 9.68 21.85 -0.02
N ALA A 546 8.94 22.04 1.07
CA ALA A 546 8.61 23.37 1.63
C ALA A 546 9.72 23.87 2.58
N TYR A 547 10.94 24.01 2.06
CA TYR A 547 12.10 24.46 2.84
C TYR A 547 12.16 25.99 3.02
N PRO A 548 12.73 26.47 4.14
CA PRO A 548 12.76 27.90 4.49
C PRO A 548 13.78 28.69 3.69
N GLU A 549 13.62 30.02 3.69
CA GLU A 549 14.56 30.92 3.04
C GLU A 549 15.96 30.87 3.68
N LYS A 550 17.00 31.21 2.90
CA LYS A 550 18.41 31.18 3.35
C LYS A 550 18.62 31.98 4.64
N GLU A 551 17.91 33.08 4.78
CA GLU A 551 18.01 34.04 5.88
C GLU A 551 17.44 33.50 7.21
N ALA A 552 16.74 32.36 7.19
CA ALA A 552 16.26 31.67 8.38
C ALA A 552 17.33 30.78 9.06
N TYR A 553 18.39 30.40 8.34
CA TYR A 553 19.37 29.43 8.82
C TYR A 553 20.32 30.03 9.87
N PRO A 554 20.37 29.48 11.10
CA PRO A 554 21.26 29.98 12.14
C PRO A 554 22.72 29.57 11.86
N ALA A 555 23.66 30.35 12.41
CA ALA A 555 25.09 30.08 12.26
C ALA A 555 25.46 28.65 12.71
N GLY A 556 26.16 27.92 11.84
CA GLY A 556 26.54 26.52 12.06
C GLY A 556 25.62 25.48 11.38
N VAL A 557 24.41 25.85 10.96
CA VAL A 557 23.53 24.97 10.18
C VAL A 557 23.73 25.22 8.67
N PRO A 558 24.02 24.20 7.85
CA PRO A 558 24.14 24.37 6.40
C PRO A 558 22.82 24.79 5.75
N VAL A 559 22.84 25.92 5.03
CA VAL A 559 21.72 26.42 4.21
C VAL A 559 21.33 25.37 3.18
N GLN A 560 20.04 25.03 3.12
CA GLN A 560 19.51 24.20 2.03
C GLN A 560 19.02 25.10 0.90
N THR A 561 19.61 24.97 -0.28
CA THR A 561 19.13 25.68 -1.47
C THR A 561 17.77 25.12 -1.88
N VAL A 562 16.76 25.99 -1.92
CA VAL A 562 15.41 25.66 -2.37
C VAL A 562 15.37 25.63 -3.91
N THR A 563 15.88 24.53 -4.48
CA THR A 563 15.92 24.30 -5.93
C THR A 563 14.54 23.89 -6.45
N PRO A 564 13.98 24.56 -7.48
CA PRO A 564 12.74 24.13 -8.11
C PRO A 564 12.93 22.83 -8.92
N LEU A 565 11.83 22.10 -9.09
CA LEU A 565 11.71 20.98 -10.02
C LEU A 565 11.66 21.50 -11.48
N PRO A 566 11.84 20.65 -12.53
CA PRO A 566 11.77 21.11 -13.92
C PRO A 566 10.33 21.51 -14.34
N TYR A 567 9.34 21.20 -13.52
CA TYR A 567 7.94 21.52 -13.75
C TYR A 567 7.61 22.99 -13.48
N LYS A 568 6.57 23.47 -14.15
CA LYS A 568 6.03 24.83 -14.03
C LYS A 568 4.52 24.79 -13.88
N LEU A 569 3.99 25.71 -13.09
CA LEU A 569 2.55 25.95 -12.98
C LEU A 569 2.25 27.24 -13.77
N LEU A 570 1.52 27.11 -14.88
CA LEU A 570 1.38 28.17 -15.88
C LEU A 570 0.11 29.03 -15.65
N ALA A 571 0.13 30.27 -16.15
CA ALA A 571 -1.01 31.17 -16.11
C ALA A 571 -2.27 30.53 -16.73
N GLY A 572 -3.42 30.72 -16.08
CA GLY A 572 -4.70 30.13 -16.49
C GLY A 572 -4.90 28.66 -16.12
N GLN A 573 -3.89 27.99 -15.55
CA GLN A 573 -4.05 26.65 -14.97
C GLN A 573 -4.60 26.73 -13.54
N SER A 574 -5.07 25.60 -13.01
CA SER A 574 -5.43 25.48 -11.59
C SER A 574 -5.09 24.09 -11.07
N TYR A 575 -4.75 23.95 -9.80
CA TYR A 575 -4.40 22.66 -9.17
C TYR A 575 -5.11 22.51 -7.83
N ALA A 576 -5.40 21.28 -7.41
CA ALA A 576 -6.02 21.02 -6.12
C ALA A 576 -5.03 21.30 -4.98
N MET A 577 -5.51 21.97 -3.92
CA MET A 577 -4.69 22.43 -2.80
C MET A 577 -4.96 21.60 -1.54
N GLY A 578 -3.92 20.89 -1.08
CA GLY A 578 -3.89 20.16 0.18
C GLY A 578 -3.46 21.05 1.35
N ALA A 579 -2.45 20.62 2.11
CA ALA A 579 -1.98 21.31 3.31
C ALA A 579 -1.45 22.74 3.06
N THR A 580 -1.51 23.57 4.10
CA THR A 580 -0.73 24.82 4.17
C THR A 580 0.50 24.56 5.04
N SER A 581 1.69 24.58 4.44
CA SER A 581 2.95 24.24 5.10
C SER A 581 3.79 25.49 5.41
N PRO A 582 3.94 25.89 6.69
CA PRO A 582 5.01 26.81 7.10
C PRO A 582 6.37 26.22 6.75
N SER A 583 7.29 27.04 6.25
CA SER A 583 8.57 26.54 5.76
C SER A 583 9.51 26.05 6.88
N GLU A 584 10.00 24.83 6.75
CA GLU A 584 10.67 24.11 7.83
C GLU A 584 11.74 23.12 7.34
N TYR A 585 12.85 23.01 8.07
CA TYR A 585 13.90 22.00 7.83
C TYR A 585 14.46 21.47 9.17
N LEU A 586 14.49 20.14 9.31
CA LEU A 586 15.16 19.46 10.41
C LEU A 586 16.63 19.23 10.09
N TRP A 587 17.54 19.93 10.78
CA TRP A 587 18.96 19.59 10.76
C TRP A 587 19.28 18.62 11.90
N ALA A 588 19.33 17.33 11.57
CA ALA A 588 19.75 16.25 12.47
C ALA A 588 21.05 15.62 11.95
N ALA A 589 22.20 16.21 12.25
CA ALA A 589 23.51 15.76 11.76
C ALA A 589 24.43 15.21 12.87
N THR A 590 23.85 14.85 14.02
CA THR A 590 24.59 14.43 15.21
C THR A 590 23.85 13.35 15.97
N PHE A 591 24.59 12.39 16.54
CA PHE A 591 24.05 11.30 17.36
C PHE A 591 23.31 11.78 18.63
N GLU A 592 23.62 12.99 19.13
CA GLU A 592 22.94 13.56 20.30
C GLU A 592 21.85 14.56 19.84
N PRO A 593 20.60 14.47 20.32
CA PRO A 593 19.53 15.42 19.99
C PRO A 593 19.83 16.87 20.37
N SER A 594 20.71 17.10 21.36
CA SER A 594 21.19 18.43 21.74
C SER A 594 21.94 19.17 20.62
N GLY A 595 22.41 18.44 19.60
CA GLY A 595 22.98 19.00 18.38
C GLY A 595 21.95 19.31 17.29
N HIS A 596 20.71 18.81 17.37
CA HIS A 596 19.70 18.98 16.30
C HIS A 596 19.09 20.39 16.30
N ARG A 597 18.73 20.92 15.13
CA ARG A 597 18.11 22.25 14.99
C ARG A 597 16.95 22.19 13.99
N ILE A 598 15.81 22.77 14.36
CA ILE A 598 14.69 22.96 13.44
C ILE A 598 14.76 24.41 12.94
N VAL A 599 14.99 24.57 11.65
CA VAL A 599 15.02 25.87 10.97
C VAL A 599 13.60 26.18 10.50
N ARG A 600 13.09 27.38 10.83
CA ARG A 600 11.75 27.86 10.45
C ARG A 600 11.85 29.20 9.75
N GLY A 601 11.28 29.28 8.56
CA GLY A 601 11.31 30.47 7.71
C GLY A 601 10.05 31.33 7.84
N LYS A 602 10.00 32.37 7.02
CA LYS A 602 8.82 33.22 6.78
C LYS A 602 8.06 32.80 5.52
N ASP A 603 8.72 32.08 4.62
CA ASP A 603 8.05 31.45 3.49
C ASP A 603 6.93 30.53 3.98
N VAL A 604 5.78 30.57 3.30
CA VAL A 604 4.67 29.63 3.46
C VAL A 604 4.40 29.00 2.11
N TYR A 605 4.28 27.69 2.10
CA TYR A 605 3.97 26.91 0.91
C TYR A 605 2.54 26.37 1.00
N TYR A 606 1.95 26.13 -0.16
CA TYR A 606 0.78 25.29 -0.30
C TYR A 606 1.21 23.99 -0.97
N GLU A 607 0.79 22.89 -0.37
CA GLU A 607 0.86 21.57 -0.97
C GLU A 607 -0.23 21.42 -2.03
N ILE A 608 0.10 20.75 -3.13
CA ILE A 608 -0.76 20.58 -4.28
C ILE A 608 -0.63 19.17 -4.87
N GLN A 609 -1.74 18.61 -5.37
CA GLN A 609 -1.68 17.45 -6.26
C GLN A 609 -1.11 17.93 -7.60
N PHE A 610 0.06 17.44 -7.99
CA PHE A 610 0.78 17.92 -9.18
C PHE A 610 1.46 16.76 -9.92
N GLY A 611 0.75 16.25 -10.93
CA GLY A 611 1.07 14.94 -11.49
C GLY A 611 0.52 13.82 -10.62
N HIS A 612 1.15 12.64 -10.66
CA HIS A 612 0.84 11.52 -9.77
C HIS A 612 1.27 11.75 -8.30
N ARG A 613 1.99 12.85 -8.03
CA ARG A 613 2.66 13.14 -6.75
C ARG A 613 2.14 14.43 -6.10
N VAL A 614 2.34 14.58 -4.80
CA VAL A 614 2.20 15.90 -4.14
C VAL A 614 3.42 16.76 -4.47
N ALA A 615 3.25 18.08 -4.49
CA ALA A 615 4.33 19.05 -4.63
C ALA A 615 4.00 20.34 -3.88
N PHE A 616 4.94 21.28 -3.81
CA PHE A 616 4.80 22.53 -3.06
C PHE A 616 5.01 23.75 -3.96
N VAL A 617 4.20 24.79 -3.77
CA VAL A 617 4.39 26.13 -4.37
C VAL A 617 4.28 27.21 -3.30
N LYS A 618 4.89 28.37 -3.50
CA LYS A 618 4.82 29.45 -2.50
C LYS A 618 3.44 30.11 -2.50
N ALA A 619 2.89 30.35 -1.31
CA ALA A 619 1.63 31.06 -1.10
C ALA A 619 1.68 32.54 -1.59
N THR A 620 2.88 33.10 -1.72
CA THR A 620 3.13 34.41 -2.34
C THR A 620 2.83 34.44 -3.83
N ASP A 621 2.88 33.29 -4.51
CA ASP A 621 2.93 33.23 -5.98
C ASP A 621 1.56 32.80 -6.58
N VAL A 622 0.61 32.38 -5.72
CA VAL A 622 -0.71 31.88 -6.11
C VAL A 622 -1.87 32.55 -5.40
N GLU A 623 -3.04 32.51 -6.01
CA GLU A 623 -4.33 32.79 -5.40
C GLU A 623 -5.05 31.50 -5.04
N VAL A 624 -5.68 31.45 -3.87
CA VAL A 624 -6.58 30.36 -3.45
C VAL A 624 -8.00 30.71 -3.86
N ARG A 625 -8.70 29.77 -4.51
CA ARG A 625 -10.08 29.89 -4.99
C ARG A 625 -10.88 28.64 -4.58
N SER A 626 -12.20 28.73 -4.57
CA SER A 626 -13.05 27.52 -4.42
C SER A 626 -13.15 26.77 -5.75
N SER A 627 -13.36 25.46 -5.70
CA SER A 627 -13.78 24.65 -6.87
C SER A 627 -15.28 24.72 -7.17
N ARG A 628 -16.05 25.47 -6.35
CA ARG A 628 -17.43 25.86 -6.65
C ARG A 628 -17.43 27.05 -7.61
N TRP A 629 -18.25 26.94 -8.65
CA TRP A 629 -18.58 28.01 -9.60
C TRP A 629 -19.54 29.04 -8.97
#